data_AF-A0AAV4PV27-F1
#
_entry.id   AF-A0AAV4PV27-F1
#
_cell.length_a   1.000
_cell.length_b   1.000
_cell.length_c   1.000
_cell.angle_alpha   90.00
_cell.angle_beta   90.00
_cell.angle_gamma   90.00
#
_symmetry.space_group_name_H-M   'P 1'
#
loop_
_entity.id
_entity.type
_entity.pdbx_description
1 polymer ?
#
loop_
_entity_poly.entity_id
_entity_poly.type
_entity_poly.pdbx_seq_one_letter_code
_entity_poly.pdbx_strand_id
1 'polypeptide(L)'
;MSNWDVNKYDIISVINYLTLLMLSALDEPITQVSGLHVFLDLSGTTLQHVRCLTPRFLYLVAKGCRDTFPVRYKAFHLFNASPAFHYIWAVLKFFLTAKFKKRVHFHDDLESVGKFLPKEILPTEYGGENDDFDPAKLGETEAEKFLPKYVEIIHNNYRIN
;
A
#
# COMPACT_ATOMS: atom_id res chain seq x y z
N MET A 1 3.79 8.77 2.61
CA MET A 1 4.66 9.24 1.50
C MET A 1 5.81 10.09 2.01
N SER A 2 5.68 10.68 3.20
CA SER A 2 6.72 11.41 3.94
C SER A 2 8.14 10.84 3.82
N ASN A 3 8.31 9.52 3.86
CA ASN A 3 9.63 8.88 3.80
C ASN A 3 10.11 8.49 2.39
N TRP A 4 9.34 8.78 1.33
CA TRP A 4 9.75 8.54 -0.06
C TRP A 4 10.42 9.80 -0.63
N ASP A 5 11.74 9.75 -0.81
CA ASP A 5 12.46 10.77 -1.59
C ASP A 5 12.47 10.41 -3.08
N VAL A 6 11.71 11.17 -3.87
CA VAL A 6 11.58 10.96 -5.33
C VAL A 6 12.88 11.17 -6.11
N ASN A 7 13.87 11.86 -5.53
CA ASN A 7 15.17 12.09 -6.16
C ASN A 7 16.14 10.94 -5.87
N LYS A 8 15.87 10.15 -4.83
CA LYS A 8 16.68 8.99 -4.44
C LYS A 8 16.13 7.68 -5.00
N TYR A 9 14.81 7.52 -5.00
CA TYR A 9 14.14 6.30 -5.46
C TYR A 9 13.06 6.63 -6.48
N ASP A 10 13.14 6.02 -7.66
CA ASP A 10 12.10 6.15 -8.67
C ASP A 10 10.82 5.40 -8.29
N ILE A 11 9.72 5.76 -8.96
CA ILE A 11 8.41 5.14 -8.72
C ILE A 11 8.39 3.63 -9.03
N ILE A 12 9.28 3.16 -9.91
CA ILE A 12 9.36 1.74 -10.30
C ILE A 12 9.96 0.92 -9.16
N SER A 13 10.97 1.44 -8.49
CA SER A 13 11.58 0.85 -7.30
C SER A 13 10.55 0.76 -6.17
N VAL A 14 9.79 1.83 -5.96
CA VAL A 14 8.71 1.85 -4.96
C VAL A 14 7.63 0.81 -5.28
N ILE A 15 7.15 0.72 -6.52
CA ILE A 15 6.10 -0.25 -6.85
C ILE A 15 6.60 -1.70 -6.81
N ASN A 16 7.87 -1.95 -7.15
CA ASN A 16 8.48 -3.27 -7.02
C ASN A 16 8.59 -3.69 -5.55
N TYR A 17 9.00 -2.77 -4.66
CA TYR A 17 9.05 -3.03 -3.23
C TYR A 17 7.65 -3.29 -2.65
N LEU A 18 6.66 -2.47 -3.01
CA LEU A 18 5.27 -2.70 -2.61
C LEU A 18 4.72 -4.03 -3.14
N THR A 19 5.07 -4.40 -4.38
CA THR A 19 4.68 -5.69 -4.96
C THR A 19 5.29 -6.86 -4.19
N LEU A 20 6.58 -6.77 -3.84
CA LEU A 20 7.26 -7.75 -3.01
C LEU A 20 6.54 -7.92 -1.67
N LEU A 21 6.28 -6.83 -0.94
CA LEU A 21 5.58 -6.88 0.36
C LEU A 21 4.19 -7.50 0.24
N MET A 22 3.43 -7.13 -0.80
CA MET A 22 2.10 -7.68 -1.03
C MET A 22 2.13 -9.18 -1.34
N LEU A 23 3.09 -9.65 -2.12
CA LEU A 23 3.25 -11.06 -2.42
C LEU A 23 3.76 -11.86 -1.22
N SER A 24 4.62 -11.26 -0.39
CA SER A 24 5.06 -11.84 0.88
C SER A 24 3.87 -12.07 1.82
N ALA A 25 3.02 -11.05 1.99
CA ALA A 25 1.79 -11.18 2.79
C ALA A 25 0.85 -12.26 2.23
N LEU A 26 0.76 -12.40 0.91
CA LEU A 26 -0.05 -13.44 0.27
C LEU A 26 0.54 -14.85 0.39
N ASP A 27 1.79 -15.01 0.80
CA ASP A 27 2.36 -16.35 1.00
C ASP A 27 1.73 -17.07 2.21
N GLU A 28 1.10 -16.30 3.10
CA GLU A 28 0.43 -16.84 4.27
C GLU A 28 -1.02 -17.28 3.94
N PRO A 29 -1.39 -18.56 4.15
CA PRO A 29 -2.72 -19.06 3.81
C PRO A 29 -3.88 -18.32 4.50
N ILE A 30 -3.69 -17.91 5.75
CA ILE A 30 -4.72 -17.16 6.49
C ILE A 30 -4.97 -15.79 5.85
N THR A 31 -3.93 -15.13 5.32
CA THR A 31 -4.03 -13.86 4.61
C THR A 31 -4.78 -14.02 3.28
N GLN A 32 -4.57 -15.14 2.56
CA GLN A 32 -5.30 -15.43 1.32
C GLN A 32 -6.82 -15.55 1.56
N VAL A 33 -7.23 -16.16 2.68
CA VAL A 33 -8.66 -16.36 3.03
C VAL A 33 -9.26 -15.09 3.66
N SER A 34 -8.54 -14.52 4.63
CA SER A 34 -8.98 -13.38 5.43
C SER A 34 -8.96 -12.08 4.63
N GLY A 35 -7.99 -11.89 3.73
CA GLY A 35 -7.78 -10.67 2.98
C GLY A 35 -6.99 -9.60 3.77
N LEU A 36 -6.76 -8.45 3.13
CA LEU A 36 -5.87 -7.40 3.65
C LEU A 36 -6.58 -6.07 3.88
N HIS A 37 -6.24 -5.41 4.99
CA HIS A 37 -6.43 -3.98 5.20
C HIS A 37 -5.11 -3.27 4.86
N VAL A 38 -5.16 -2.26 4.00
CA VAL A 38 -3.98 -1.48 3.61
C VAL A 38 -4.05 -0.14 4.33
N PHE A 39 -3.08 0.16 5.18
CA PHE A 39 -2.95 1.45 5.86
C PHE A 39 -1.84 2.27 5.21
N LEU A 40 -2.15 3.50 4.80
CA LEU A 40 -1.22 4.41 4.16
C LEU A 40 -1.21 5.74 4.90
N ASP A 41 -0.09 6.06 5.51
CA ASP A 41 0.20 7.42 5.95
C ASP A 41 0.63 8.25 4.73
N LEU A 42 -0.23 9.21 4.38
CA LEU A 42 -0.08 10.08 3.23
C LEU A 42 0.37 11.48 3.61
N SER A 43 0.76 11.68 4.88
CA SER A 43 1.47 12.87 5.31
C SER A 43 2.74 13.04 4.47
N GLY A 44 3.13 14.30 4.26
CA GLY A 44 4.30 14.63 3.44
C GLY A 44 4.14 14.38 1.93
N THR A 45 2.96 13.99 1.43
CA THR A 45 2.74 13.93 -0.02
C THR A 45 2.88 15.33 -0.63
N THR A 46 3.80 15.48 -1.58
CA THR A 46 4.15 16.75 -2.26
C THR A 46 3.80 16.71 -3.75
N LEU A 47 3.84 17.87 -4.41
CA LEU A 47 3.66 17.93 -5.87
C LEU A 47 4.74 17.17 -6.67
N GLN A 48 5.92 16.95 -6.09
CA GLN A 48 6.94 16.13 -6.75
C GLN A 48 6.47 14.67 -6.87
N HIS A 49 5.86 14.12 -5.81
CA HIS A 49 5.23 12.80 -5.85
C HIS A 49 4.10 12.73 -6.89
N VAL A 50 3.27 13.78 -6.97
CA VAL A 50 2.18 13.86 -7.96
C VAL A 50 2.72 13.73 -9.38
N ARG A 51 3.87 14.36 -9.69
CA ARG A 51 4.49 14.30 -11.02
C ARG A 51 4.97 12.90 -11.41
N CYS A 52 5.36 12.08 -10.44
CA CYS A 52 5.74 10.68 -10.68
C CYS A 52 4.53 9.80 -11.01
N LEU A 53 3.33 10.18 -10.57
CA LEU A 53 2.10 9.40 -10.67
C LEU A 53 1.24 9.82 -11.87
N THR A 54 1.76 9.57 -13.08
CA THR A 54 1.05 9.88 -14.33
C THR A 54 -0.31 9.15 -14.42
N PRO A 55 -1.28 9.65 -15.21
CA PRO A 55 -2.57 8.97 -15.38
C PRO A 55 -2.45 7.52 -15.86
N ARG A 56 -1.49 7.24 -16.76
CA ARG A 56 -1.19 5.87 -17.21
C ARG A 56 -0.72 5.01 -16.04
N PHE A 57 0.14 5.54 -15.19
CA PHE A 57 0.63 4.81 -14.01
C PHE A 57 -0.50 4.54 -13.01
N LEU A 58 -1.34 5.54 -12.72
CA LEU A 58 -2.50 5.38 -11.83
C LEU A 58 -3.52 4.37 -12.36
N TYR A 59 -3.71 4.31 -13.68
CA TYR A 59 -4.49 3.25 -14.32
C TYR A 59 -3.88 1.87 -14.05
N LEU A 60 -2.56 1.71 -14.18
CA LEU A 60 -1.87 0.45 -13.90
C LEU A 60 -1.98 0.04 -12.43
N VAL A 61 -1.87 0.99 -11.49
CA VAL A 61 -2.12 0.75 -10.05
C VAL A 61 -3.55 0.26 -9.83
N ALA A 62 -4.54 0.97 -10.38
CA ALA A 62 -5.95 0.58 -10.27
C ALA A 62 -6.26 -0.77 -10.91
N LYS A 63 -5.63 -1.10 -12.04
CA LYS A 63 -5.73 -2.42 -12.67
C LYS A 63 -5.07 -3.47 -11.78
N GLY A 64 -3.89 -3.18 -11.25
CA GLY A 64 -3.14 -4.03 -10.33
C GLY A 64 -3.99 -4.48 -9.14
N CYS A 65 -4.59 -3.52 -8.44
CA CYS A 65 -5.42 -3.80 -7.26
C CYS A 65 -6.70 -4.58 -7.57
N ARG A 66 -7.25 -4.51 -8.78
CA ARG A 66 -8.58 -5.10 -9.09
C ARG A 66 -8.50 -6.41 -9.86
N ASP A 67 -7.55 -6.48 -10.79
CA ASP A 67 -7.57 -7.44 -11.90
C ASP A 67 -6.27 -8.25 -12.01
N THR A 68 -5.19 -7.84 -11.32
CA THR A 68 -3.87 -8.50 -11.44
C THR A 68 -3.47 -9.26 -10.19
N PHE A 69 -3.50 -8.63 -9.01
CA PHE A 69 -3.07 -9.29 -7.78
C PHE A 69 -4.19 -10.18 -7.22
N PRO A 70 -3.90 -11.43 -6.80
CA PRO A 70 -4.87 -12.34 -6.18
C PRO A 70 -5.15 -11.94 -4.72
N VAL A 71 -5.23 -10.63 -4.44
CA VAL A 71 -5.43 -10.08 -3.10
C VAL A 71 -6.90 -9.79 -2.86
N ARG A 72 -7.42 -10.29 -1.75
CA ARG A 72 -8.72 -9.88 -1.24
C ARG A 72 -8.61 -8.61 -0.40
N TYR A 73 -8.57 -7.45 -1.06
CA TYR A 73 -8.59 -6.16 -0.36
C TYR A 73 -9.91 -5.99 0.42
N LYS A 74 -9.82 -5.70 1.71
CA LYS A 74 -10.96 -5.41 2.59
C LYS A 74 -11.20 -3.92 2.69
N ALA A 75 -10.15 -3.15 2.94
CA ALA A 75 -10.18 -1.71 3.07
C ALA A 75 -8.81 -1.09 2.71
N PHE A 76 -8.85 0.16 2.30
CA PHE A 76 -7.70 1.06 2.18
C PHE A 76 -7.95 2.24 3.12
N HIS A 77 -7.11 2.38 4.13
CA HIS A 77 -7.14 3.45 5.12
C HIS A 77 -6.09 4.49 4.73
N LEU A 78 -6.55 5.67 4.33
CA LEU A 78 -5.74 6.78 3.85
C LEU A 78 -5.67 7.83 4.95
N PHE A 79 -4.60 7.78 5.74
CA PHE A 79 -4.39 8.66 6.89
C PHE A 79 -3.63 9.92 6.49
N ASN A 80 -4.05 11.08 7.01
CA ASN A 80 -3.40 12.37 6.77
C ASN A 80 -3.16 12.69 5.28
N ALA A 81 -4.19 12.50 4.45
CA ALA A 81 -4.11 12.80 3.03
C ALA A 81 -3.86 14.30 2.78
N SER A 82 -2.67 14.63 2.27
CA SER A 82 -2.35 16.03 1.96
C SER A 82 -3.19 16.58 0.80
N PRO A 83 -3.33 17.91 0.65
CA PRO A 83 -3.97 18.51 -0.52
C PRO A 83 -3.39 18.01 -1.86
N ALA A 84 -2.07 17.74 -1.90
CA ALA A 84 -1.43 17.21 -3.09
C ALA A 84 -1.92 15.78 -3.41
N PHE A 85 -2.16 14.95 -2.40
CA PHE A 85 -2.71 13.61 -2.59
C PHE A 85 -4.11 13.64 -3.19
N HIS A 86 -4.94 14.64 -2.87
CA HIS A 86 -6.27 14.74 -3.47
C HIS A 86 -6.25 14.90 -4.99
N TYR A 87 -5.19 15.48 -5.59
CA TYR A 87 -5.01 15.47 -7.04
C TYR A 87 -4.76 14.06 -7.59
N ILE A 88 -3.93 13.26 -6.90
CA ILE A 88 -3.69 11.85 -7.24
C ILE A 88 -5.01 11.08 -7.17
N TRP A 89 -5.74 11.22 -6.06
CA TRP A 89 -7.03 10.56 -5.87
C TRP A 89 -8.07 10.95 -6.92
N ALA A 90 -8.12 12.24 -7.30
CA ALA A 90 -9.04 12.74 -8.30
C ALA A 90 -8.91 12.00 -9.64
N VAL A 91 -7.69 11.62 -10.03
CA VAL A 91 -7.43 10.81 -11.22
C VAL A 91 -7.65 9.32 -10.95
N LEU A 92 -7.07 8.78 -9.86
CA LEU A 92 -7.12 7.36 -9.54
C LEU A 92 -8.55 6.82 -9.44
N LYS A 93 -9.47 7.60 -8.83
CA LYS A 93 -10.85 7.18 -8.60
C LYS A 93 -11.66 6.93 -9.87
N PHE A 94 -11.25 7.46 -11.03
CA PHE A 94 -11.89 7.17 -12.31
C PHE A 94 -11.65 5.73 -12.76
N PHE A 95 -10.48 5.19 -12.43
CA PHE A 95 -10.11 3.83 -12.80
C PHE A 95 -10.62 2.78 -11.82
N LEU A 96 -11.15 3.17 -10.65
CA LEU A 96 -11.68 2.24 -9.66
C LEU A 96 -13.15 1.86 -9.92
N THR A 97 -13.53 0.63 -9.58
CA THR A 97 -14.95 0.24 -9.55
C THR A 97 -15.67 0.86 -8.35
N ALA A 98 -17.01 0.88 -8.37
CA ALA A 98 -17.80 1.32 -7.22
C ALA A 98 -17.48 0.50 -5.95
N LYS A 99 -17.25 -0.82 -6.09
CA LYS A 99 -16.83 -1.70 -4.99
C LYS A 99 -15.51 -1.26 -4.37
N PHE A 100 -14.51 -0.90 -5.17
CA PHE A 100 -13.23 -0.43 -4.65
C PHE A 100 -13.34 0.95 -4.00
N LYS A 101 -14.06 1.89 -4.62
CA LYS A 101 -14.28 3.23 -4.02
C LYS A 101 -14.92 3.15 -2.64
N LYS A 102 -15.88 2.23 -2.44
CA LYS A 102 -16.52 1.99 -1.13
C LYS A 102 -15.59 1.43 -0.04
N ARG A 103 -14.43 0.90 -0.42
CA ARG A 103 -13.42 0.35 0.48
C ARG A 103 -12.30 1.33 0.79
N VAL A 104 -12.33 2.53 0.21
CA VAL A 104 -11.36 3.57 0.51
C VAL A 104 -11.94 4.47 1.59
N HIS A 105 -11.21 4.59 2.70
CA HIS A 105 -11.57 5.38 3.87
C HIS A 105 -10.49 6.43 4.08
N PHE A 106 -10.88 7.70 4.09
CA PHE A 106 -9.99 8.81 4.44
C PHE A 106 -10.11 9.07 5.94
N HIS A 107 -8.96 9.30 6.57
CA HIS A 107 -8.84 9.50 8.00
C HIS A 107 -8.03 10.78 8.27
N ASP A 108 -8.69 11.77 8.88
CA ASP A 108 -8.07 13.04 9.26
C ASP A 108 -7.55 13.02 10.71
N ASP A 109 -7.99 12.04 11.51
CA ASP A 109 -7.60 11.86 12.90
C ASP A 109 -7.53 10.37 13.30
N LEU A 110 -6.84 10.09 14.40
CA LEU A 110 -6.64 8.73 14.92
C LEU A 110 -7.92 8.09 15.46
N GLU A 111 -8.88 8.89 15.92
CA GLU A 111 -10.19 8.39 16.37
C GLU A 111 -10.94 7.73 15.22
N SER A 112 -10.87 8.33 14.03
CA SER A 112 -11.48 7.81 12.81
C SER A 112 -10.82 6.51 12.35
N VAL A 113 -9.51 6.33 12.60
CA VAL A 113 -8.80 5.06 12.33
C VAL A 113 -9.27 3.97 13.28
N GLY A 114 -9.36 4.29 14.59
CA GLY A 114 -9.79 3.36 15.63
C GLY A 114 -11.23 2.82 15.47
N LYS A 115 -12.06 3.48 14.65
CA LYS A 115 -13.39 2.98 14.26
C LYS A 115 -13.34 1.79 13.31
N PHE A 116 -12.21 1.56 12.64
CA PHE A 116 -12.02 0.49 11.66
C PHE A 116 -10.98 -0.54 12.07
N LEU A 117 -9.94 -0.11 12.78
CA LEU A 117 -8.80 -0.93 13.15
C LEU A 117 -8.68 -0.97 14.68
N PRO A 118 -8.56 -2.16 15.29
CA PRO A 118 -8.32 -2.29 16.72
C PRO A 118 -7.02 -1.59 17.15
N LYS A 119 -7.00 -1.04 18.36
CA LYS A 119 -5.80 -0.33 18.86
C LYS A 119 -4.63 -1.26 19.09
N GLU A 120 -4.90 -2.49 19.47
CA GLU A 120 -3.93 -3.52 19.83
C GLU A 120 -3.02 -3.91 18.66
N ILE A 121 -3.45 -3.67 17.41
CA ILE A 121 -2.66 -3.97 16.21
C ILE A 121 -1.99 -2.74 15.62
N LEU A 122 -2.42 -1.53 16.02
CA LEU A 122 -1.91 -0.28 15.48
C LEU A 122 -0.63 0.14 16.23
N PRO A 123 0.39 0.64 15.52
CA PRO A 123 1.56 1.25 16.14
C PRO A 123 1.20 2.45 17.03
N THR A 124 2.04 2.77 18.02
CA THR A 124 1.74 3.86 18.98
C THR A 124 1.63 5.22 18.32
N GLU A 125 2.43 5.49 17.27
CA GLU A 125 2.40 6.73 16.49
C GLU A 125 1.09 6.90 15.70
N TYR A 126 0.33 5.83 15.51
CA TYR A 126 -1.01 5.81 14.92
C TYR A 126 -2.10 5.59 15.97
N GLY A 127 -1.83 5.91 17.23
CA GLY A 127 -2.81 5.92 18.33
C GLY A 127 -3.20 4.53 18.83
N GLY A 128 -2.38 3.52 18.53
CA GLY A 128 -2.56 2.15 19.00
C GLY A 128 -1.72 1.80 20.23
N GLU A 129 -1.63 0.50 20.49
CA GLU A 129 -0.99 -0.12 21.65
C GLU A 129 0.10 -1.12 21.23
N ASN A 130 0.36 -1.26 19.92
CA ASN A 130 1.43 -2.10 19.39
C ASN A 130 2.76 -1.34 19.36
N ASP A 131 3.87 -2.06 19.22
CA ASP A 131 5.20 -1.47 19.05
C ASP A 131 5.24 -0.47 17.89
N ASP A 132 6.12 0.52 17.99
CA ASP A 132 6.36 1.51 16.94
C ASP A 132 6.70 0.84 15.61
N PHE A 133 6.20 1.40 14.51
CA PHE A 133 6.46 0.84 13.20
C PHE A 133 7.88 1.17 12.74
N ASP A 134 8.72 0.13 12.68
CA ASP A 134 10.05 0.23 12.12
C ASP A 134 10.07 -0.31 10.66
N PRO A 135 10.18 0.56 9.64
CA PRO A 135 10.23 0.15 8.25
C PRO A 135 11.50 -0.64 7.90
N ALA A 136 12.62 -0.42 8.60
CA ALA A 136 13.85 -1.18 8.38
C ALA A 136 13.68 -2.61 8.89
N LYS A 137 13.11 -2.76 10.09
CA LYS A 137 12.76 -4.08 10.65
C LYS A 137 11.79 -4.84 9.74
N LEU A 138 10.77 -4.18 9.18
CA LEU A 138 9.87 -4.81 8.19
C LEU A 138 10.66 -5.30 6.96
N GLY A 139 11.60 -4.48 6.48
CA GLY A 139 12.50 -4.84 5.39
C GLY A 139 13.27 -6.12 5.67
N GLU A 140 13.96 -6.19 6.81
CA GLU A 140 14.78 -7.34 7.20
C GLU A 140 13.94 -8.60 7.50
N THR A 141 12.81 -8.43 8.18
CA THR A 141 12.04 -9.57 8.71
C THR A 141 11.09 -10.18 7.69
N GLU A 142 10.58 -9.39 6.75
CA GLU A 142 9.60 -9.83 5.75
C GLU A 142 10.17 -9.72 4.34
N ALA A 143 10.62 -8.52 3.93
CA ALA A 143 10.97 -8.29 2.53
C ALA A 143 12.22 -9.07 2.10
N GLU A 144 13.29 -9.05 2.89
CA GLU A 144 14.55 -9.74 2.57
C GLU A 144 14.39 -11.26 2.55
N LYS A 145 13.57 -11.82 3.45
CA LYS A 145 13.28 -13.26 3.46
C LYS A 145 12.51 -13.70 2.22
N PHE A 146 11.57 -12.88 1.74
CA PHE A 146 10.77 -13.18 0.56
C PHE A 146 11.49 -12.85 -0.76
N LEU A 147 12.50 -11.98 -0.73
CA LEU A 147 13.21 -11.49 -1.92
C LEU A 147 13.70 -12.60 -2.87
N PRO A 148 14.32 -13.72 -2.42
CA PRO A 148 14.76 -14.77 -3.33
C PRO A 148 13.61 -15.36 -4.16
N LYS A 149 12.47 -15.63 -3.51
CA LYS A 149 11.26 -16.12 -4.17
C LYS A 149 10.66 -15.08 -5.10
N TYR A 150 10.67 -13.80 -4.70
CA TYR A 150 10.22 -12.72 -5.56
C TYR A 150 11.05 -12.58 -6.85
N VAL A 151 12.38 -12.71 -6.74
CA VAL A 151 13.29 -12.72 -7.91
C VAL A 151 12.98 -13.90 -8.83
N GLU A 152 12.74 -15.09 -8.28
CA GLU A 152 12.32 -16.26 -9.07
C GLU A 152 11.00 -16.03 -9.81
N ILE A 153 9.99 -15.47 -9.12
CA ILE A 153 8.70 -15.12 -9.72
C ILE A 153 8.90 -14.15 -10.91
N ILE A 154 9.74 -13.12 -10.74
CA ILE A 154 10.03 -12.16 -11.81
C ILE A 154 10.72 -12.86 -13.00
N HIS A 155 11.75 -13.67 -12.74
CA HIS A 155 12.46 -14.40 -13.80
C HIS A 155 11.57 -15.38 -14.56
N ASN A 156 10.56 -15.93 -13.89
CA ASN A 156 9.56 -16.81 -14.48
C ASN A 156 8.36 -16.08 -15.09
N ASN A 157 8.45 -14.75 -15.31
CA ASN A 157 7.37 -13.91 -15.85
C ASN A 157 6.06 -14.01 -15.06
N TYR A 158 6.15 -14.06 -13.73
CA TYR A 158 5.03 -14.18 -12.80
C TYR A 158 4.18 -15.45 -12.98
N ARG A 159 4.75 -16.51 -13.58
CA ARG A 159 4.13 -17.82 -13.65
C ARG A 159 4.47 -18.63 -12.40
N ILE A 160 3.44 -19.18 -11.76
CA ILE A 160 3.57 -20.11 -10.64
C ILE A 160 3.53 -21.52 -11.26
N ASN A 161 4.59 -22.31 -11.07
CA ASN A 161 4.66 -23.70 -11.53
C ASN A 161 3.76 -24.62 -10.68
#